data_AF-A0A0M3REU2-F1
#
_entry.id   AF-A0A0M3REU2-F1
#
_cell.length_a   1.000
_cell.length_b   1.000
_cell.length_c   1.000
_cell.angle_alpha   90.00
_cell.angle_beta   90.00
_cell.angle_gamma   90.00
#
_symmetry.space_group_name_H-M   'P 1'
#
loop_
_entity.id
_entity.type
_entity.pdbx_description
1 polymer ?
#
loop_
_entity_poly.entity_id
_entity_poly.type
_entity_poly.pdbx_seq_one_letter_code
_entity_poly.pdbx_strand_id
1 'polypeptide(L)' 'MQFSNNQEQPLKAQLSTQAPTFKADAYDTLEKTIKQISLDNYRGSWVILFFYPSDFTFV' A
#
# COMPACT_ATOMS: atom_id res chain seq x y z
N MET A 1 2.23 -27.63 -26.49
CA MET A 1 1.65 -27.46 -25.14
C MET A 1 2.26 -26.19 -24.57
N GLN A 2 1.54 -25.07 -24.65
CA GLN A 2 1.98 -23.79 -24.10
C GLN A 2 1.48 -23.74 -22.66
N PHE A 3 2.39 -23.75 -21.70
CA PHE A 3 2.04 -23.51 -20.31
C PHE A 3 1.79 -22.01 -20.15
N SER A 4 0.52 -21.63 -20.08
CA SER A 4 0.11 -20.30 -19.64
C SER A 4 0.59 -20.12 -18.20
N ASN A 5 1.70 -19.40 -18.00
CA ASN A 5 2.16 -18.99 -16.68
C ASN A 5 1.21 -17.89 -16.17
N ASN A 6 0.04 -18.30 -15.70
CA ASN A 6 -0.88 -17.45 -14.94
C ASN A 6 -0.58 -17.59 -13.44
N GLN A 7 0.68 -17.38 -13.09
CA GLN A 7 1.08 -17.18 -11.70
C GLN A 7 0.90 -15.68 -11.44
N GLU A 8 -0.17 -15.29 -10.77
CA GLU A 8 -0.28 -13.93 -10.22
C GLU A 8 0.99 -13.66 -9.42
N GLN A 9 1.86 -12.82 -9.97
CA GLN A 9 3.12 -12.48 -9.31
C GLN A 9 2.79 -11.88 -7.95
N PRO A 10 3.51 -12.24 -6.87
CA PRO A 10 3.32 -11.56 -5.61
C PRO A 10 3.53 -10.07 -5.84
N LEU A 11 2.69 -9.25 -5.20
CA LEU A 11 2.67 -7.80 -5.28
C LEU A 11 4.01 -7.23 -4.76
N LYS A 12 5.07 -7.31 -5.58
CA LYS A 12 6.45 -7.08 -5.18
C LYS A 12 6.86 -5.68 -5.60
N ALA A 13 7.24 -4.86 -4.63
CA ALA A 13 7.84 -3.57 -4.92
C ALA A 13 9.20 -3.76 -5.61
N GLN A 14 9.38 -3.10 -6.76
CA GLN A 14 10.63 -3.08 -7.52
C GLN A 14 11.03 -1.63 -7.79
N LEU A 15 12.35 -1.38 -7.85
CA LEU A 15 12.86 -0.06 -8.21
C LEU A 15 12.53 0.25 -9.67
N SER A 16 12.32 1.53 -9.98
CA SER A 16 12.02 2.04 -11.34
C SER A 16 10.74 1.49 -12.00
N THR A 17 9.93 0.72 -11.29
CA THR A 17 8.60 0.29 -11.73
C THR A 17 7.51 1.07 -11.01
N GLN A 18 6.29 0.97 -11.51
CA GLN A 18 5.14 1.46 -10.75
C GLN A 18 5.05 0.75 -9.40
N ALA A 19 4.86 1.53 -8.34
CA ALA A 19 4.67 1.00 -7.00
C ALA A 19 3.38 0.15 -6.95
N PRO A 20 3.38 -0.96 -6.18
CA PRO A 20 2.20 -1.80 -6.04
C PRO A 20 1.00 -1.03 -5.48
N THR A 21 -0.17 -1.21 -6.08
CA THR A 21 -1.39 -0.53 -5.62
C THR A 21 -1.89 -1.14 -4.31
N PHE A 22 -2.42 -0.29 -3.43
CA PHE A 22 -3.12 -0.74 -2.22
C PHE A 22 -4.40 0.08 -2.03
N LYS A 23 -5.34 -0.52 -1.30
CA LYS A 23 -6.50 0.14 -0.71
C LYS A 23 -6.64 -0.31 0.72
N ALA A 24 -6.84 0.61 1.64
CA ALA A 24 -6.96 0.32 3.06
C ALA A 24 -7.83 1.36 3.75
N ASP A 25 -8.43 0.97 4.87
CA ASP A 25 -9.04 1.91 5.80
C ASP A 25 -7.95 2.56 6.64
N ALA A 26 -7.97 3.89 6.73
CA ALA A 26 -7.02 4.68 7.49
C ALA A 26 -7.74 5.67 8.40
N TYR A 27 -7.14 5.92 9.56
CA TYR A 27 -7.64 6.94 10.49
C TYR A 27 -7.18 8.33 10.07
N ASP A 28 -8.13 9.23 9.81
CA ASP A 28 -7.88 10.63 9.52
C ASP A 28 -7.86 11.44 10.83
N THR A 29 -6.71 12.00 11.17
CA THR A 29 -6.51 12.74 12.43
C THR A 29 -7.20 14.10 12.46
N LEU A 30 -7.50 14.69 11.30
CA LEU A 30 -8.18 15.99 11.20
C LEU A 30 -9.69 15.80 11.40
N GLU A 31 -10.26 14.87 10.65
CA GLU A 31 -11.71 14.60 10.68
C GLU A 31 -12.13 13.61 11.79
N LYS A 32 -11.17 12.96 12.45
CA LYS A 32 -11.39 11.93 13.49
C LYS A 32 -12.28 10.78 13.02
N THR A 33 -12.14 10.39 11.75
CA THR A 33 -12.95 9.35 11.10
C THR A 33 -12.07 8.32 10.41
N ILE A 34 -12.65 7.14 10.16
CA ILE A 34 -12.04 6.15 9.28
C ILE A 34 -12.44 6.48 7.84
N LYS A 35 -11.45 6.53 6.95
CA LYS A 35 -11.64 6.77 5.52
C LYS A 35 -10.91 5.69 4.72
N GLN A 36 -11.51 5.31 3.59
CA GLN A 36 -10.84 4.44 2.64
C GLN A 36 -9.85 5.26 1.80
N ILE A 37 -8.58 4.85 1.81
CA ILE A 37 -7.51 5.46 1.02
C ILE A 37 -6.93 4.46 0.03
N SER A 38 -6.31 4.98 -1.02
CA SER A 38 -5.58 4.23 -2.03
C SER A 38 -4.30 4.96 -2.43
N LEU A 39 -3.32 4.23 -2.96
CA LEU A 39 -2.09 4.85 -3.46
C LEU A 39 -2.37 5.92 -4.53
N ASP A 40 -3.41 5.73 -5.36
CA ASP A 40 -3.75 6.67 -6.42
C ASP A 40 -4.29 8.01 -5.89
N ASN A 41 -4.80 8.08 -4.65
CA ASN A 41 -5.22 9.34 -4.05
C ASN A 41 -4.06 10.32 -3.84
N TYR A 42 -2.81 9.85 -3.90
CA TYR A 42 -1.60 10.64 -3.66
C TYR A 42 -0.79 10.95 -4.93
N ARG A 43 -1.36 10.74 -6.13
CA ARG A 43 -0.70 11.06 -7.40
C ARG A 43 -0.34 12.55 -7.46
N GLY A 44 0.85 12.84 -7.98
CA GLY A 44 1.39 14.20 -8.05
C GLY A 44 2.24 14.63 -6.85
N SER A 45 2.29 13.80 -5.80
CA SER A 45 3.10 14.02 -4.60
C SER A 45 4.07 12.86 -4.37
N TRP A 46 5.16 13.14 -3.65
CA TRP A 46 6.02 12.08 -3.11
C TRP A 46 5.33 11.39 -1.93
N VAL A 47 5.40 10.06 -1.90
CA VAL A 47 4.80 9.23 -0.84
C VAL A 47 5.91 8.42 -0.18
N ILE A 48 5.97 8.49 1.15
CA ILE A 48 6.79 7.61 1.98
C ILE A 48 5.84 6.65 2.70
N LEU A 49 5.92 5.36 2.34
CA LEU A 49 5.15 4.30 2.98
C LEU A 49 6.11 3.42 3.80
N PHE A 50 5.84 3.27 5.09
CA PHE A 50 6.60 2.41 5.98
C PHE A 50 5.66 1.45 6.70
N PHE A 51 6.18 0.28 7.05
CA PHE A 51 5.47 -0.73 7.83
C PHE A 51 6.15 -0.86 9.18
N TYR A 52 5.35 -1.01 10.23
CA TYR A 52 5.81 -1.30 11.58
C TYR A 52 5.06 -2.54 12.10
N PRO A 53 5.64 -3.29 13.06
CA PRO A 53 5.18 -4.65 13.35
C PRO A 53 3.87 -4.71 14.16
N SER A 54 3.66 -3.81 15.11
CA SER A 54 2.46 -3.81 15.96
C SER A 54 2.28 -2.50 16.71
N ASP A 55 1.04 -2.22 17.11
CA ASP A 55 0.67 -1.09 17.97
C ASP A 55 0.98 -1.40 19.44
N PHE A 56 1.26 -0.35 20.24
CA PHE A 56 1.40 -0.42 21.71
C PHE A 56 2.38 -1.50 22.23
N THR A 57 3.60 -1.51 21.69
CA THR A 57 4.67 -2.32 22.27
C THR A 57 5.06 -1.79 23.64
N PHE A 58 5.37 -2.69 24.59
CA PHE A 58 5.89 -2.31 25.90
C PHE A 58 7.20 -1.52 25.76
N VAL A 59 7.28 -0.36 26.42
CA VAL A 59 8.49 0.47 26.58
C VAL A 59 8.82 0.62 28.06
#